data_AF-A0A0L0QVD6-F1
#
_entry.id   AF-A0A0L0QVD6-F1
#
_cell.length_a   1.000
_cell.length_b   1.000
_cell.length_c   1.000
_cell.angle_alpha   90.00
_cell.angle_beta   90.00
_cell.angle_gamma   90.00
#
_symmetry.space_group_name_H-M   'P 1'
#
loop_
_entity.id
_entity.type
_entity.pdbx_description
1 polymer ?
#
loop_
_entity_poly.entity_id
_entity_poly.type
_entity_poly.pdbx_seq_one_letter_code
_entity_poly.pdbx_strand_id
1 'polypeptide(L)'
;MICCLKIYHPTITTLTKCKILRFIFKDYPLEIEVISKNAVIIYVWGVPKKEVWQAVTNFESTNVIAGYGFSQEKSEARLLAEAMVIKWLTVINDKSKHPQAF
;
A
#
# COMPACT_ATOMS: atom_id res chain seq x y z
N MET A 1 -7.26 -9.73 -13.66
CA MET A 1 -7.43 -8.77 -12.56
C MET A 1 -6.08 -8.45 -11.95
N ILE A 2 -5.79 -7.15 -11.86
CA ILE A 2 -4.56 -6.56 -11.36
C ILE A 2 -4.88 -5.94 -10.01
N CYS A 3 -4.05 -6.24 -9.01
CA CYS A 3 -4.05 -5.53 -7.74
C CYS A 3 -2.91 -4.51 -7.75
N CYS A 4 -3.20 -3.26 -7.44
CA CYS A 4 -2.19 -2.27 -7.08
C CYS A 4 -2.19 -2.11 -5.56
N LEU A 5 -1.02 -2.21 -4.94
CA LEU A 5 -0.82 -1.95 -3.52
C LEU A 5 0.24 -0.86 -3.38
N LYS A 6 -0.09 0.20 -2.67
CA LYS A 6 0.81 1.30 -2.32
C LYS A 6 1.10 1.24 -0.84
N ILE A 7 2.38 1.23 -0.49
CA ILE A 7 2.82 1.30 0.91
C ILE A 7 3.62 2.58 1.13
N TYR A 8 3.35 3.22 2.26
CA TYR A 8 4.00 4.45 2.71
C TYR A 8 4.53 4.28 4.13
N HIS A 9 5.81 4.59 4.32
CA HIS A 9 6.39 4.73 5.65
C HIS A 9 7.61 5.67 5.60
N PRO A 10 7.72 6.64 6.52
CA PRO A 10 8.76 7.67 6.47
C PRO A 10 10.17 7.16 6.81
N THR A 11 10.31 6.14 7.66
CA THR A 11 11.63 5.69 8.15
C THR A 11 12.10 4.35 7.61
N ILE A 12 11.22 3.54 7.01
CA ILE A 12 11.60 2.24 6.45
C ILE A 12 12.24 2.51 5.08
N THR A 13 13.37 1.89 4.77
CA THR A 13 14.02 2.09 3.46
C THR A 13 13.16 1.54 2.32
N THR A 14 13.28 2.12 1.12
CA THR A 14 12.62 1.59 -0.09
C THR A 14 13.04 0.14 -0.36
N LEU A 15 14.30 -0.22 -0.11
CA LEU A 15 14.79 -1.59 -0.26
C LEU A 15 14.06 -2.56 0.67
N THR A 16 13.89 -2.21 1.94
CA THR A 16 13.15 -3.03 2.91
C THR A 16 11.69 -3.19 2.48
N LYS A 17 11.03 -2.11 2.06
CA LYS A 17 9.67 -2.12 1.52
C LYS A 17 9.55 -3.11 0.34
N CYS A 18 10.45 -3.01 -0.64
CA CYS A 18 10.46 -3.89 -1.80
C CYS A 18 10.68 -5.36 -1.42
N LYS A 19 11.60 -5.65 -0.49
CA LYS A 19 11.89 -7.02 -0.03
C LYS A 19 10.68 -7.66 0.66
N ILE A 20 10.00 -6.91 1.55
CA ILE A 20 8.79 -7.39 2.23
C ILE A 20 7.69 -7.71 1.22
N LEU A 21 7.43 -6.80 0.27
CA LEU A 21 6.41 -7.01 -0.75
C LEU A 21 6.70 -8.22 -1.64
N ARG A 22 7.97 -8.38 -2.08
CA ARG A 22 8.38 -9.58 -2.83
C ARG A 22 8.23 -10.87 -2.03
N PHE A 23 8.47 -10.81 -0.73
CA PHE A 23 8.30 -11.98 0.14
C PHE A 23 6.83 -12.36 0.29
N ILE A 24 5.95 -11.39 0.51
CA ILE A 24 4.50 -11.60 0.67
C ILE A 24 3.90 -12.17 -0.60
N PHE A 25 4.22 -11.61 -1.77
CA PHE A 25 3.63 -12.01 -3.05
C PHE A 25 4.55 -12.88 -3.91
N LYS A 26 5.45 -13.66 -3.28
CA LYS A 26 6.49 -14.44 -3.98
C LYS A 26 5.95 -15.40 -5.05
N ASP A 27 4.71 -15.87 -4.86
CA ASP A 27 4.07 -16.89 -5.70
C ASP A 27 3.27 -16.27 -6.86
N TYR A 28 3.29 -14.93 -7.00
CA TYR A 28 2.53 -14.19 -8.01
C TYR A 28 3.44 -13.41 -8.96
N PRO A 29 3.04 -13.28 -10.24
CA PRO A 29 3.65 -12.30 -11.12
C PRO A 29 3.46 -10.91 -10.52
N LEU A 30 4.55 -10.16 -10.38
CA LEU A 30 4.56 -8.85 -9.77
C LEU A 30 5.51 -7.87 -10.45
N GLU A 31 5.21 -6.60 -10.29
CA GLU A 31 6.00 -5.47 -10.77
C GLU A 31 6.06 -4.41 -9.68
N ILE A 32 7.23 -3.85 -9.41
CA ILE A 32 7.43 -2.88 -8.34
C ILE A 32 7.92 -1.56 -8.93
N GLU A 33 7.24 -0.47 -8.55
CA GLU A 33 7.60 0.89 -8.87
C GLU A 33 7.98 1.64 -7.59
N VAL A 34 9.20 2.18 -7.54
CA VAL A 34 9.62 3.07 -6.45
C VAL A 34 9.20 4.49 -6.81
N ILE A 35 8.16 5.00 -6.13
CA ILE A 35 7.61 6.33 -6.40
C ILE A 35 8.42 7.41 -5.68
N SER A 36 8.83 7.15 -4.45
CA SER A 36 9.64 8.08 -3.66
C SER A 36 10.42 7.34 -2.57
N LYS A 37 11.26 8.04 -1.81
CA LYS A 37 11.97 7.47 -0.65
C LYS A 37 11.02 6.84 0.37
N ASN A 38 9.80 7.37 0.48
CA ASN A 38 8.86 6.97 1.51
C ASN A 38 7.76 6.05 0.99
N ALA A 39 7.59 5.95 -0.34
CA ALA A 39 6.49 5.23 -0.96
C ALA A 39 6.94 4.27 -2.06
N VAL A 40 6.37 3.08 -2.05
CA VAL A 40 6.55 2.05 -3.09
C VAL A 40 5.17 1.57 -3.54
N ILE A 41 5.01 1.35 -4.84
CA ILE A 41 3.85 0.72 -5.44
C ILE A 41 4.24 -0.66 -5.96
N ILE A 42 3.36 -1.63 -5.81
CA ILE A 42 3.46 -2.95 -6.45
C ILE A 42 2.17 -3.25 -7.21
N TYR A 43 2.32 -3.80 -8.41
CA TYR A 43 1.25 -4.42 -9.16
C TYR A 43 1.41 -5.94 -9.06
N VAL A 44 0.34 -6.63 -8.71
CA VAL A 44 0.31 -8.08 -8.57
C VAL A 44 -0.84 -8.63 -9.41
N TRP A 45 -0.54 -9.62 -10.26
CA TRP A 45 -1.51 -10.21 -11.17
C TRP A 45 -2.07 -11.51 -10.61
N GLY A 46 -3.39 -11.67 -10.71
CA GLY A 46 -4.06 -12.93 -10.33
C GLY A 46 -4.10 -13.23 -8.83
N VAL A 47 -3.71 -12.27 -7.98
CA VAL A 47 -3.74 -12.45 -6.53
C VAL A 47 -5.17 -12.45 -5.98
N PRO A 48 -5.53 -13.40 -5.09
CA PRO A 48 -6.82 -13.40 -4.40
C PRO A 48 -6.98 -12.17 -3.50
N LYS A 49 -8.20 -11.59 -3.45
CA LYS A 49 -8.49 -10.43 -2.60
C LYS A 49 -8.12 -10.66 -1.12
N LYS A 50 -8.35 -11.88 -0.62
CA LYS A 50 -8.03 -12.29 0.76
C LYS A 50 -6.55 -12.05 1.11
N GLU A 51 -5.64 -12.37 0.20
CA GLU A 51 -4.20 -12.26 0.46
C GLU A 51 -3.74 -10.80 0.49
N VAL A 52 -4.30 -9.99 -0.39
CA VAL A 52 -4.07 -8.53 -0.38
C VAL A 52 -4.59 -7.93 0.92
N TRP A 53 -5.79 -8.30 1.37
CA TRP A 53 -6.35 -7.81 2.63
C TRP A 53 -5.52 -8.24 3.84
N GLN A 54 -5.02 -9.48 3.85
CA GLN A 54 -4.10 -9.94 4.89
C GLN A 54 -2.81 -9.09 4.90
N ALA A 55 -2.22 -8.83 3.73
CA ALA A 55 -1.02 -8.01 3.62
C ALA A 55 -1.26 -6.58 4.12
N VAL A 56 -2.37 -5.96 3.71
CA VAL A 56 -2.77 -4.61 4.14
C VAL A 56 -2.95 -4.56 5.66
N THR A 57 -3.67 -5.53 6.24
CA THR A 57 -3.88 -5.61 7.69
C THR A 57 -2.55 -5.75 8.44
N ASN A 58 -1.61 -6.55 7.93
CA ASN A 58 -0.28 -6.70 8.53
C ASN A 58 0.50 -5.37 8.49
N PHE A 59 0.46 -4.64 7.38
CA PHE A 59 1.11 -3.33 7.28
C PHE A 59 0.48 -2.32 8.25
N GLU A 60 -0.85 -2.22 8.28
CA GLU A 60 -1.55 -1.28 9.16
C GLU A 60 -1.28 -1.59 10.65
N SER A 61 -1.24 -2.87 11.04
CA SER A 61 -0.90 -3.29 12.41
C SER A 61 0.53 -2.93 12.84
N THR A 62 1.41 -2.62 11.89
CA THR A 62 2.81 -2.24 12.11
C THR A 62 3.08 -0.75 11.83
N ASN A 63 2.02 0.08 11.82
CA ASN A 63 2.07 1.51 11.51
C ASN A 63 2.58 1.85 10.10
N VAL A 64 2.56 0.89 9.17
CA VAL A 64 2.82 1.14 7.75
C VAL A 64 1.50 1.45 7.06
N ILE A 65 1.40 2.64 6.47
CA ILE A 65 0.19 3.03 5.73
C ILE A 65 0.18 2.23 4.44
N ALA A 66 -0.90 1.49 4.22
CA ALA A 66 -1.13 0.74 3.00
C ALA A 66 -2.44 1.19 2.34
N GLY A 67 -2.48 1.17 1.02
CA GLY A 67 -3.71 1.35 0.26
C GLY A 67 -3.70 0.42 -0.94
N TYR A 68 -4.86 -0.09 -1.31
CA TYR A 68 -4.98 -1.08 -2.38
C TYR A 68 -6.11 -0.76 -3.35
N GLY A 69 -6.01 -1.30 -4.55
CA GLY A 69 -7.01 -1.16 -5.61
C GLY A 69 -7.01 -2.38 -6.52
N PHE A 70 -8.19 -2.80 -6.96
CA PHE A 70 -8.35 -3.89 -7.93
C PHE A 70 -9.02 -3.37 -9.19
N SER A 71 -8.42 -3.63 -10.35
CA SER A 71 -9.03 -3.35 -11.65
C SER A 71 -8.49 -4.31 -12.72
N GLN A 72 -9.07 -4.26 -13.92
CA GLN A 72 -8.44 -4.84 -15.11
C GLN A 72 -7.32 -3.96 -15.66
N GLU A 73 -7.35 -2.65 -15.38
CA GLU A 73 -6.34 -1.69 -15.82
C GLU A 73 -5.40 -1.26 -14.70
N LYS A 74 -4.11 -1.12 -14.99
CA LYS A 74 -3.09 -0.68 -14.02
C LYS A 74 -3.38 0.74 -13.49
N SER A 75 -3.77 1.65 -14.38
CA SER A 75 -4.07 3.06 -14.10
C SER A 75 -5.19 3.19 -13.06
N GLU A 76 -6.30 2.50 -13.27
CA GLU A 76 -7.44 2.53 -12.37
C GLU A 76 -7.11 1.88 -11.01
N ALA A 77 -6.44 0.72 -11.01
CA ALA A 77 -6.01 0.08 -9.77
C ALA A 77 -5.11 1.00 -8.94
N ARG A 78 -4.21 1.75 -9.61
CA ARG A 78 -3.36 2.75 -8.97
C ARG A 78 -4.16 3.90 -8.36
N LEU A 79 -5.12 4.48 -9.11
CA LEU A 79 -5.94 5.58 -8.59
C LEU A 79 -6.67 5.19 -7.30
N LEU A 80 -7.24 3.98 -7.25
CA LEU A 80 -7.89 3.46 -6.05
C LEU A 80 -6.93 3.31 -4.86
N ALA A 81 -5.75 2.73 -5.10
CA ALA A 81 -4.72 2.56 -4.07
C ALA A 81 -4.23 3.92 -3.54
N GLU A 82 -4.03 4.89 -4.43
CA GLU A 82 -3.58 6.24 -4.07
C GLU A 82 -4.63 7.02 -3.29
N ALA A 83 -5.90 6.97 -3.72
CA ALA A 83 -7.00 7.61 -3.01
C ALA A 83 -7.11 7.10 -1.57
N MET A 84 -6.90 5.79 -1.34
CA MET A 84 -6.91 5.21 0.00
C MET A 84 -5.76 5.72 0.87
N VAL A 85 -4.53 5.76 0.34
CA VAL A 85 -3.37 6.28 1.08
C VAL A 85 -3.53 7.77 1.41
N ILE A 86 -4.05 8.56 0.46
CA ILE A 86 -4.32 9.99 0.70
C ILE A 86 -5.33 10.16 1.83
N LYS A 87 -6.44 9.41 1.81
CA LYS A 87 -7.44 9.43 2.87
C LYS A 87 -6.83 9.11 4.24
N TRP A 88 -5.98 8.09 4.32
CA TRP A 88 -5.29 7.73 5.56
C TRP A 88 -4.35 8.83 6.06
N LEU A 89 -3.55 9.43 5.17
CA LEU A 89 -2.66 10.52 5.52
C LEU A 89 -3.43 11.76 6.01
N THR A 90 -4.58 12.08 5.40
CA THR A 90 -5.45 13.17 5.85
C THR A 90 -5.95 12.91 7.27
N VAL A 91 -6.47 11.71 7.56
CA VAL A 91 -6.94 11.35 8.91
C VAL A 91 -5.84 11.45 9.95
N ILE A 92 -4.62 11.00 9.63
CA ILE A 92 -3.47 11.09 10.55
C ILE A 92 -3.07 12.55 10.80
N ASN A 93 -3.09 13.38 9.75
CA ASN A 93 -2.79 14.81 9.86
C ASN A 93 -3.86 15.59 10.63
N ASP A 94 -5.13 15.21 10.54
CA ASP A 94 -6.20 15.84 11.31
C ASP A 94 -6.09 15.44 12.79
N LYS A 95 -5.75 14.18 13.09
CA LYS A 95 -5.48 13.72 14.45
C LYS A 95 -4.30 14.45 15.11
N SER A 96 -3.24 14.76 14.35
CA SER A 96 -2.10 15.50 14.89
C SER A 96 -2.43 16.97 15.18
N LYS A 97 -3.37 17.57 14.44
CA LYS A 97 -3.84 18.95 14.65
C LYS A 97 -4.88 19.08 15.76
N HIS A 98 -5.72 18.06 15.96
CA HIS A 98 -6.79 18.06 16.96
C HIS A 98 -6.70 16.83 17.89
N PRO A 99 -5.69 16.76 18.77
CA PRO A 99 -5.47 15.61 19.64
C PRO A 99 -6.58 15.37 20.68
N GLN A 100 -7.48 16.35 20.88
CA GLN A 100 -8.58 16.30 21.86
C GLN A 100 -9.96 16.02 21.25
N ALA A 101 -10.04 15.74 19.95
CA ALA A 101 -11.31 15.50 19.28
C ALA A 101 -11.83 14.05 19.44
N PHE A 102 -11.59 13.39 20.59
CA PHE A 102 -12.26 12.16 21.05
C PHE A 102 -12.11 12.02 22.55
#